data_AF-A0A182SRL1-F1
#
_entry.id   AF-A0A182SRL1-F1
#
_cell.length_a   1.000
_cell.length_b   1.000
_cell.length_c   1.000
_cell.angle_alpha   90.00
_cell.angle_beta   90.00
_cell.angle_gamma   90.00
#
_symmetry.space_group_name_H-M   'P 1'
#
loop_
_entity.id
_entity.type
_entity.pdbx_description
1 polymer ?
#
loop_
_entity_poly.entity_id
_entity_poly.type
_entity_poly.pdbx_seq_one_letter_code
_entity_poly.pdbx_strand_id
1 'polypeptide(L)'
;MTLSPLTHRTFSKEIQGVDEATSKKIWDVLRTKSFLTMDCTNPNLCHGREGSKSIFSDFIRQHPHSHHLKTMLAKAISKRKALNVNEFEQKCKRWIRGSNMLMKTCTELQQSLSSQHILGSSVENPLSSLRAEFRNALKAYENYIPNIVGVLTHHFATALGCSGADVQSYEIDANGNHRKFYTGFSRYRLEYRAGTNQITKLYRQHFDRVQRTEEQFSMTHDSDGAVIQAEHKGIKHIEYDKLLHRVSKIEMMDERKLIYQYDVRGERTFKQVLDKDETVVSEKYYIRDANGLVLMDMDMTYLAQDESPDVRVTSYIYKDQQLIGFLRNDKLYAVITDHEGSVRLVVKDGEAVAAYDYLPYGQIFRRFGTDFDGQLAYLYTGQEWEPETGLYNY
;
A
#
# COMPACT_ATOMS: atom_id res chain seq x y z
N MET A 1 6.85 -22.46 6.68
CA MET A 1 7.02 -22.55 5.21
C MET A 1 7.87 -21.36 4.79
N THR A 2 9.09 -21.59 4.31
CA THR A 2 9.95 -20.52 3.81
C THR A 2 9.57 -20.21 2.36
N LEU A 3 8.99 -19.03 2.12
CA LEU A 3 8.67 -18.53 0.77
C LEU A 3 9.97 -18.36 -0.01
N SER A 4 10.30 -19.35 -0.85
CA SER A 4 11.47 -19.30 -1.71
C SER A 4 11.11 -18.59 -3.02
N PRO A 5 12.01 -17.79 -3.62
CA PRO A 5 11.73 -17.14 -4.89
C PRO A 5 11.47 -18.15 -6.01
N LEU A 6 10.63 -17.76 -6.97
CA LEU A 6 10.40 -18.50 -8.20
C LEU A 6 11.68 -18.49 -9.05
N THR A 7 12.28 -19.66 -9.31
CA THR A 7 13.51 -19.82 -10.09
C THR A 7 13.38 -20.99 -11.06
N HIS A 8 14.34 -21.17 -11.95
CA HIS A 8 14.37 -22.29 -12.90
C HIS A 8 14.42 -23.67 -12.21
N ARG A 9 14.74 -23.75 -10.91
CA ARG A 9 14.73 -24.99 -10.11
C ARG A 9 13.43 -25.23 -9.33
N THR A 10 12.52 -24.25 -9.33
CA THR A 10 11.30 -24.33 -8.51
C THR A 10 10.40 -25.47 -8.97
N PHE A 11 10.22 -25.69 -10.27
CA PHE A 11 9.35 -26.76 -10.77
C PHE A 11 9.85 -28.15 -10.38
N SER A 12 11.16 -28.41 -10.42
CA SER A 12 11.70 -29.70 -9.97
C SER A 12 11.58 -29.92 -8.47
N LYS A 13 11.53 -28.85 -7.67
CA LYS A 13 11.35 -28.94 -6.21
C LYS A 13 9.88 -29.15 -5.82
N GLU A 14 8.96 -28.56 -6.55
CA GLU A 14 7.54 -28.50 -6.16
C GLU A 14 6.63 -29.42 -6.99
N ILE A 15 7.08 -29.92 -8.15
CA ILE A 15 6.31 -30.81 -9.01
C ILE A 15 6.95 -32.19 -9.01
N GLN A 16 6.24 -33.16 -8.44
CA GLN A 16 6.65 -34.56 -8.47
C GLN A 16 6.78 -35.07 -9.91
N GLY A 17 7.90 -35.73 -10.21
CA GLY A 17 8.21 -36.27 -11.55
C GLY A 17 8.89 -35.30 -12.51
N VAL A 18 9.14 -34.05 -12.09
CA VAL A 18 9.93 -33.08 -12.86
C VAL A 18 11.37 -33.05 -12.33
N ASP A 19 12.34 -33.37 -13.17
CA ASP A 19 13.77 -33.24 -12.85
C ASP A 19 14.28 -31.81 -13.14
N GLU A 20 15.50 -31.49 -12.70
CA GLU A 20 16.07 -30.15 -12.89
C GLU A 20 16.20 -29.76 -14.37
N ALA A 21 16.49 -30.72 -15.25
CA ALA A 21 16.60 -30.49 -16.68
C ALA A 21 15.25 -30.10 -17.30
N THR A 22 14.18 -30.80 -16.93
CA THR A 22 12.80 -30.50 -17.35
C THR A 22 12.32 -29.20 -16.75
N SER A 23 12.61 -28.94 -15.47
CA SER A 23 12.31 -27.67 -14.79
C SER A 23 12.92 -26.48 -15.54
N LYS A 24 14.19 -26.60 -15.95
CA LYS A 24 14.87 -25.58 -16.76
C LYS A 24 14.20 -25.36 -18.12
N LYS A 25 13.80 -26.44 -18.83
CA LYS A 25 13.10 -26.30 -20.10
C LYS A 25 11.73 -25.64 -19.96
N ILE A 26 10.95 -25.99 -18.92
CA ILE A 26 9.66 -25.34 -18.61
C ILE A 26 9.91 -23.84 -18.36
N TRP A 27 10.89 -23.50 -17.54
CA TRP A 27 11.28 -22.11 -17.27
C TRP A 27 11.61 -21.34 -18.54
N ASP A 28 12.47 -21.89 -19.39
CA ASP A 28 12.91 -21.24 -20.64
C ASP A 28 11.75 -21.02 -21.60
N VAL A 29 10.83 -21.99 -21.73
CA VAL A 29 9.61 -21.85 -22.53
C VAL A 29 8.74 -20.70 -22.02
N LEU A 30 8.46 -20.67 -20.70
CA LEU A 30 7.63 -19.63 -20.09
C LEU A 30 8.23 -18.24 -20.26
N ARG A 31 9.56 -18.12 -20.10
CA ARG A 31 10.29 -16.87 -20.25
C ARG A 31 10.31 -16.39 -21.70
N THR A 32 10.69 -17.25 -22.64
CA THR A 32 10.77 -16.88 -24.07
C THR A 32 9.41 -16.57 -24.66
N LYS A 33 8.32 -17.15 -24.14
CA LYS A 33 6.94 -16.82 -24.53
C LYS A 33 6.31 -15.68 -23.72
N SER A 34 7.09 -15.01 -22.87
CA SER A 34 6.68 -13.84 -22.08
C SER A 34 5.57 -14.10 -21.06
N PHE A 35 5.39 -15.35 -20.61
CA PHE A 35 4.53 -15.70 -19.47
C PHE A 35 5.25 -15.51 -18.12
N LEU A 36 6.58 -15.49 -18.16
CA LEU A 36 7.45 -15.22 -17.04
C LEU A 36 8.44 -14.11 -17.43
N THR A 37 8.66 -13.15 -16.54
CA THR A 37 9.76 -12.18 -16.64
C THR A 37 10.74 -12.42 -15.50
N MET A 38 11.97 -11.92 -15.65
CA MET A 38 12.97 -12.00 -14.59
C MET A 38 13.12 -10.63 -13.94
N ASP A 39 13.08 -10.62 -12.62
CA ASP A 39 13.53 -9.49 -11.81
C ASP A 39 14.82 -9.86 -11.12
N CYS A 40 15.88 -9.12 -11.43
CA CYS A 40 17.23 -9.37 -10.97
C CYS A 40 17.69 -8.19 -10.12
N THR A 41 17.99 -8.45 -8.85
CA THR A 41 18.67 -7.45 -7.99
C THR A 41 20.16 -7.40 -8.32
N ASN A 42 20.75 -8.53 -8.71
CA ASN A 42 22.06 -8.64 -9.35
C ASN A 42 22.09 -9.88 -10.28
N PRO A 43 23.14 -10.08 -11.11
CA PRO A 43 23.19 -11.20 -12.07
C PRO A 43 23.03 -12.60 -11.45
N ASN A 44 23.32 -12.75 -10.17
CA ASN A 44 23.25 -14.02 -9.44
C ASN A 44 21.94 -14.18 -8.64
N LEU A 45 21.15 -13.11 -8.48
CA LEU A 45 19.93 -13.05 -7.69
C LEU A 45 18.75 -12.60 -8.55
N CYS A 46 18.35 -13.50 -9.45
CA CYS A 46 17.18 -13.34 -10.30
C CYS A 46 16.04 -14.24 -9.85
N HIS A 47 14.82 -13.70 -9.84
CA HIS A 47 13.60 -14.44 -9.58
C HIS A 47 12.55 -14.17 -10.66
N GLY A 48 11.64 -15.12 -10.83
CA GLY A 48 10.57 -15.07 -11.81
C GLY A 48 9.40 -14.23 -11.30
N ARG A 49 8.86 -13.39 -12.18
CA ARG A 49 7.61 -12.64 -11.97
C ARG A 49 6.63 -12.93 -13.09
N GLU A 50 5.37 -12.57 -12.88
CA GLU A 50 4.36 -12.66 -13.94
C GLU A 50 4.85 -11.89 -15.18
N GLY A 51 4.76 -12.53 -16.34
CA GLY A 51 5.23 -11.94 -17.59
C GLY A 51 4.27 -10.87 -18.12
N SER A 52 4.62 -10.27 -19.26
CA SER A 52 3.71 -9.36 -19.96
C SER A 52 2.46 -10.07 -20.50
N LYS A 53 2.53 -11.40 -20.69
CA LYS A 53 1.38 -12.25 -21.02
C LYS A 53 0.88 -12.98 -19.78
N SER A 54 -0.42 -12.83 -19.52
CA SER A 54 -1.13 -13.62 -18.51
C SER A 54 -1.26 -15.07 -18.94
N ILE A 55 -1.10 -16.01 -17.99
CA ILE A 55 -1.38 -17.43 -18.20
C ILE A 55 -2.89 -17.70 -18.45
N PHE A 56 -3.76 -16.84 -17.93
CA PHE A 56 -5.20 -16.88 -18.18
C PHE A 56 -5.58 -16.13 -19.46
N SER A 57 -6.68 -16.54 -20.08
CA SER A 57 -7.26 -15.92 -21.26
C SER A 57 -7.60 -14.44 -21.03
N ASP A 58 -7.69 -13.65 -22.09
CA ASP A 58 -8.04 -12.24 -22.00
C ASP A 58 -9.43 -12.04 -21.39
N PHE A 59 -10.36 -12.95 -21.66
CA PHE A 59 -11.68 -12.99 -21.03
C PHE A 59 -11.59 -12.99 -19.49
N ILE A 60 -10.71 -13.80 -18.89
CA ILE A 60 -10.53 -13.80 -17.43
C ILE A 60 -9.71 -12.60 -16.96
N ARG A 61 -8.65 -12.25 -17.69
CA ARG A 61 -7.72 -11.18 -17.30
C ARG A 61 -8.39 -9.80 -17.25
N GLN A 62 -9.22 -9.50 -18.25
CA GLN A 62 -9.87 -8.20 -18.41
C GLN A 62 -11.18 -8.10 -17.63
N HIS A 63 -11.62 -9.19 -16.99
CA HIS A 63 -12.85 -9.20 -16.23
C HIS A 63 -12.75 -8.28 -14.99
N PRO A 64 -13.81 -7.52 -14.63
CA PRO A 64 -13.84 -6.69 -13.41
C PRO A 64 -13.49 -7.45 -12.13
N HIS A 65 -13.83 -8.74 -12.06
CA HIS A 65 -13.55 -9.64 -10.94
C HIS A 65 -12.38 -10.61 -11.20
N SER A 66 -11.44 -10.22 -12.06
CA SER A 66 -10.33 -11.08 -12.51
C SER A 66 -9.54 -11.72 -11.36
N HIS A 67 -9.25 -10.99 -10.28
CA HIS A 67 -8.50 -11.53 -9.14
C HIS A 67 -9.20 -12.76 -8.49
N HIS A 68 -10.51 -12.66 -8.27
CA HIS A 68 -11.31 -13.74 -7.70
C HIS A 68 -11.40 -14.93 -8.67
N LEU A 69 -11.63 -14.66 -9.95
CA LEU A 69 -11.70 -15.68 -10.99
C LEU A 69 -10.37 -16.42 -11.14
N LYS A 70 -9.26 -15.71 -11.30
CA LYS A 70 -7.91 -16.28 -11.39
C LYS A 70 -7.61 -17.19 -10.20
N THR A 71 -7.90 -16.73 -8.98
CA THR A 71 -7.66 -17.51 -7.75
C THR A 71 -8.49 -18.79 -7.71
N MET A 72 -9.78 -18.69 -8.00
CA MET A 72 -10.68 -19.84 -8.03
C MET A 72 -10.26 -20.87 -9.09
N LEU A 73 -9.99 -20.40 -10.31
CA LEU A 73 -9.64 -21.24 -11.45
C LEU A 73 -8.26 -21.89 -11.27
N ALA A 74 -7.26 -21.12 -10.80
CA ALA A 74 -5.95 -21.65 -10.43
C ALA A 74 -6.07 -22.80 -9.43
N LYS A 75 -6.93 -22.65 -8.41
CA LYS A 75 -7.16 -23.67 -7.39
C LYS A 75 -7.90 -24.89 -7.92
N ALA A 76 -8.87 -24.70 -8.82
CA ALA A 76 -9.57 -25.81 -9.47
C ALA A 76 -8.61 -26.61 -10.38
N ILE A 77 -7.85 -25.90 -11.22
CA ILE A 77 -6.83 -26.47 -12.12
C ILE A 77 -5.77 -27.23 -11.32
N SER A 78 -5.10 -26.58 -10.36
CA SER A 78 -4.02 -27.21 -9.59
C SER A 78 -4.44 -28.44 -8.79
N LYS A 79 -5.69 -28.47 -8.32
CA LYS A 79 -6.26 -29.63 -7.62
C LYS A 79 -6.89 -30.67 -8.55
N ARG A 80 -6.85 -30.45 -9.88
CA ARG A 80 -7.50 -31.30 -10.89
C ARG A 80 -8.98 -31.54 -10.54
N LYS A 81 -9.68 -30.49 -10.15
CA LYS A 81 -11.10 -30.53 -9.78
C LYS A 81 -11.93 -29.85 -10.85
N ALA A 82 -13.04 -30.49 -11.21
CA ALA A 82 -14.09 -29.85 -11.98
C ALA A 82 -14.67 -28.66 -11.21
N LEU A 83 -15.12 -27.63 -11.92
CA LEU A 83 -15.84 -26.50 -11.35
C LEU A 83 -17.23 -26.48 -11.97
N ASN A 84 -18.18 -27.14 -11.32
CA ASN A 84 -19.55 -27.16 -11.79
C ASN A 84 -20.31 -25.88 -11.38
N VAL A 85 -21.49 -25.70 -11.96
CA VAL A 85 -22.35 -24.53 -11.74
C VAL A 85 -22.70 -24.34 -10.27
N ASN A 86 -23.09 -25.39 -9.56
CA ASN A 86 -23.48 -25.32 -8.16
C ASN A 86 -22.28 -24.92 -7.26
N GLU A 87 -21.11 -25.49 -7.50
CA GLU A 87 -19.89 -25.12 -6.77
C GLU A 87 -19.48 -23.66 -7.05
N PHE A 88 -19.63 -23.19 -8.29
CA PHE A 88 -19.42 -21.78 -8.62
C PHE A 88 -20.39 -20.87 -7.85
N GLU A 89 -21.69 -21.17 -7.87
CA GLU A 89 -22.72 -20.38 -7.18
C GLU A 89 -22.44 -20.28 -5.68
N GLN A 90 -22.05 -21.39 -5.03
CA GLN A 90 -21.70 -21.39 -3.61
C GLN A 90 -20.50 -20.47 -3.30
N LYS A 91 -19.47 -20.49 -4.14
CA LYS A 91 -18.30 -19.60 -3.99
C LYS A 91 -18.70 -18.15 -4.24
N CYS A 92 -19.50 -17.89 -5.28
CA CYS A 92 -19.92 -16.54 -5.63
C CYS A 92 -20.82 -15.91 -4.54
N LYS A 93 -21.73 -16.69 -3.93
CA LYS A 93 -22.51 -16.25 -2.76
C LYS A 93 -21.64 -15.87 -1.57
N ARG A 94 -20.51 -16.56 -1.34
CA ARG A 94 -19.55 -16.17 -0.30
C ARG A 94 -18.82 -14.87 -0.63
N TRP A 95 -18.50 -14.63 -1.91
CA TRP A 95 -17.92 -13.35 -2.35
C TRP A 95 -18.87 -12.19 -2.10
N ILE A 96 -20.16 -12.35 -2.40
CA ILE A 96 -21.19 -11.33 -2.11
C ILE A 96 -21.26 -11.00 -0.63
N ARG A 97 -21.25 -11.99 0.28
CA ARG A 97 -21.35 -11.72 1.73
C ARG A 97 -20.21 -10.85 2.28
N GLY A 98 -19.05 -10.88 1.64
CA GLY A 98 -17.87 -10.10 2.04
C GLY A 98 -17.61 -8.87 1.18
N SER A 99 -18.54 -8.47 0.29
CA SER A 99 -18.34 -7.35 -0.63
C SER A 99 -19.65 -6.61 -0.93
N ASN A 100 -19.58 -5.44 -1.57
CA ASN A 100 -20.76 -4.69 -2.03
C ASN A 100 -21.32 -5.20 -3.38
N MET A 101 -21.13 -6.49 -3.69
CA MET A 101 -21.45 -7.07 -5.00
C MET A 101 -22.92 -7.52 -5.06
N LEU A 102 -23.61 -7.26 -6.17
CA LEU A 102 -25.03 -7.63 -6.34
C LEU A 102 -25.19 -9.09 -6.79
N MET A 103 -26.27 -9.75 -6.36
CA MET A 103 -26.56 -11.15 -6.73
C MET A 103 -26.67 -11.36 -8.25
N LYS A 104 -27.20 -10.37 -8.97
CA LYS A 104 -27.28 -10.37 -10.44
C LYS A 104 -25.92 -10.60 -11.09
N THR A 105 -24.84 -10.06 -10.52
CA THR A 105 -23.48 -10.20 -11.03
C THR A 105 -22.99 -11.65 -10.98
N CYS A 106 -23.40 -12.44 -9.99
CA CYS A 106 -23.07 -13.87 -9.95
C CYS A 106 -23.75 -14.66 -11.07
N THR A 107 -25.00 -14.34 -11.38
CA THR A 107 -25.74 -14.99 -12.48
C THR A 107 -25.12 -14.67 -13.84
N GLU A 108 -24.77 -13.40 -14.07
CA GLU A 108 -24.10 -12.94 -15.30
C GLU A 108 -22.71 -13.60 -15.48
N LEU A 109 -21.94 -13.69 -14.38
CA LEU A 109 -20.67 -14.40 -14.34
C LEU A 109 -20.83 -15.89 -14.69
N GLN A 110 -21.80 -16.56 -14.08
CA GLN A 110 -22.07 -17.98 -14.32
C GLN A 110 -22.39 -18.25 -15.80
N GLN A 111 -23.25 -17.43 -16.40
CA GLN A 111 -23.59 -17.55 -17.83
C GLN A 111 -22.36 -17.34 -18.70
N SER A 112 -21.55 -16.32 -18.39
CA SER A 112 -20.33 -16.00 -19.13
C SER A 112 -19.25 -17.09 -19.00
N LEU A 113 -19.08 -17.68 -17.82
CA LEU A 113 -18.13 -18.79 -17.63
C LEU A 113 -18.62 -20.09 -18.30
N SER A 114 -19.93 -20.34 -18.29
CA SER A 114 -20.53 -21.51 -18.94
C SER A 114 -20.40 -21.44 -20.46
N SER A 115 -20.63 -20.26 -21.06
CA SER A 115 -20.49 -20.07 -22.52
C SER A 115 -19.06 -20.25 -23.02
N GLN A 116 -18.07 -20.02 -22.16
CA GLN A 116 -16.65 -20.28 -22.43
C GLN A 116 -16.23 -21.72 -22.10
N HIS A 117 -17.17 -22.61 -21.76
CA HIS A 117 -16.92 -24.00 -21.34
C HIS A 117 -15.97 -24.14 -20.14
N ILE A 118 -15.86 -23.11 -19.30
CA ILE A 118 -15.02 -23.09 -18.11
C ILE A 118 -15.70 -23.83 -16.94
N LEU A 119 -17.03 -23.76 -16.87
CA LEU A 119 -17.83 -24.53 -15.92
C LEU A 119 -18.26 -25.86 -16.53
N GLY A 120 -18.20 -26.92 -15.73
CA GLY A 120 -18.65 -28.25 -16.15
C GLY A 120 -18.25 -29.34 -15.17
N SER A 121 -18.63 -30.57 -15.49
CA SER A 121 -18.38 -31.76 -14.65
C SER A 121 -17.00 -32.39 -14.90
N SER A 122 -16.29 -31.98 -15.95
CA SER A 122 -14.96 -32.49 -16.26
C SER A 122 -13.86 -31.66 -15.58
N VAL A 123 -12.79 -32.34 -15.17
CA VAL A 123 -11.56 -31.70 -14.65
C VAL A 123 -10.84 -30.86 -15.71
N GLU A 124 -11.17 -31.07 -16.99
CA GLU A 124 -10.63 -30.32 -18.12
C GLU A 124 -11.31 -28.95 -18.31
N ASN A 125 -12.55 -28.77 -17.81
CA ASN A 125 -13.30 -27.53 -18.00
C ASN A 125 -12.55 -26.28 -17.51
N PRO A 126 -11.98 -26.26 -16.28
CA PRO A 126 -11.20 -25.11 -15.83
C PRO A 126 -9.97 -24.81 -16.69
N LEU A 127 -9.38 -25.78 -17.40
CA LEU A 127 -8.23 -25.54 -18.27
C LEU A 127 -8.57 -24.69 -19.50
N SER A 128 -9.85 -24.60 -19.89
CA SER A 128 -10.34 -23.67 -20.91
C SER A 128 -10.15 -22.21 -20.54
N SER A 129 -9.97 -21.90 -19.25
CA SER A 129 -9.65 -20.55 -18.79
C SER A 129 -8.20 -20.12 -19.07
N LEU A 130 -7.31 -21.07 -19.38
CA LEU A 130 -5.92 -20.78 -19.72
C LEU A 130 -5.81 -20.24 -21.15
N ARG A 131 -4.87 -19.32 -21.37
CA ARG A 131 -4.58 -18.79 -22.70
C ARG A 131 -4.14 -19.94 -23.61
N ALA A 132 -4.67 -20.01 -24.83
CA ALA A 132 -4.31 -21.06 -25.79
C ALA A 132 -2.79 -21.09 -26.06
N GLU A 133 -2.16 -19.92 -26.20
CA GLU A 133 -0.70 -19.79 -26.35
C GLU A 133 0.09 -20.39 -25.19
N PHE A 134 -0.42 -20.29 -23.95
CA PHE A 134 0.21 -20.87 -22.77
C PHE A 134 0.17 -22.40 -22.81
N ARG A 135 -1.01 -22.97 -23.10
CA ARG A 135 -1.18 -24.42 -23.24
C ARG A 135 -0.33 -24.97 -24.39
N ASN A 136 -0.34 -24.28 -25.53
CA ASN A 136 0.45 -24.68 -26.70
C ASN A 136 1.96 -24.60 -26.44
N ALA A 137 2.43 -23.58 -25.71
CA ALA A 137 3.83 -23.48 -25.33
C ALA A 137 4.28 -24.67 -24.45
N LEU A 138 3.39 -25.15 -23.59
CA LEU A 138 3.64 -26.27 -22.67
C LEU A 138 3.13 -27.62 -23.18
N LYS A 139 2.85 -27.77 -24.49
CA LYS A 139 2.30 -29.02 -25.05
C LYS A 139 3.15 -30.27 -24.75
N ALA A 140 4.48 -30.12 -24.75
CA ALA A 140 5.40 -31.21 -24.38
C ALA A 140 5.33 -31.60 -22.88
N TYR A 141 4.68 -30.79 -22.06
CA TYR A 141 4.54 -30.93 -20.61
C TYR A 141 3.06 -30.93 -20.18
N GLU A 142 2.16 -31.35 -21.07
CA GLU A 142 0.70 -31.26 -20.88
C GLU A 142 0.23 -31.85 -19.55
N ASN A 143 0.77 -33.03 -19.18
CA ASN A 143 0.46 -33.71 -17.93
C ASN A 143 0.82 -32.90 -16.67
N TYR A 144 1.79 -31.98 -16.78
CA TYR A 144 2.26 -31.12 -15.71
C TYR A 144 1.59 -29.74 -15.70
N ILE A 145 0.80 -29.37 -16.71
CA ILE A 145 0.16 -28.04 -16.79
C ILE A 145 -0.61 -27.69 -15.51
N PRO A 146 -1.45 -28.57 -14.93
CA PRO A 146 -2.13 -28.28 -13.67
C PRO A 146 -1.18 -27.90 -12.53
N ASN A 147 -0.07 -28.63 -12.40
CA ASN A 147 0.94 -28.40 -11.38
C ASN A 147 1.75 -27.12 -11.64
N ILE A 148 2.12 -26.86 -12.89
CA ILE A 148 2.81 -25.63 -13.31
C ILE A 148 1.94 -24.40 -13.01
N VAL A 149 0.64 -24.45 -13.32
CA VAL A 149 -0.31 -23.39 -12.97
C VAL A 149 -0.36 -23.21 -11.45
N GLY A 150 -0.40 -24.30 -10.68
CA GLY A 150 -0.35 -24.25 -9.22
C GLY A 150 0.89 -23.53 -8.68
N VAL A 151 2.08 -23.92 -9.15
CA VAL A 151 3.35 -23.30 -8.76
C VAL A 151 3.37 -21.82 -9.16
N LEU A 152 3.10 -21.49 -10.42
CA LEU A 152 3.13 -20.10 -10.89
C LEU A 152 2.15 -19.22 -10.13
N THR A 153 0.90 -19.66 -9.96
CA THR A 153 -0.12 -18.85 -9.29
C THR A 153 0.13 -18.69 -7.81
N HIS A 154 0.68 -19.70 -7.14
CA HIS A 154 1.13 -19.58 -5.76
C HIS A 154 2.25 -18.54 -5.65
N HIS A 155 3.32 -18.70 -6.44
CA HIS A 155 4.47 -17.80 -6.41
C HIS A 155 4.11 -16.37 -6.82
N PHE A 156 3.23 -16.18 -7.80
CA PHE A 156 2.77 -14.84 -8.19
C PHE A 156 1.88 -14.20 -7.12
N ALA A 157 1.08 -14.97 -6.39
CA ALA A 157 0.25 -14.45 -5.31
C ALA A 157 1.06 -14.06 -4.07
N THR A 158 2.24 -14.66 -3.87
CA THR A 158 3.14 -14.39 -2.73
C THR A 158 4.40 -13.63 -3.15
N ALA A 159 4.48 -13.20 -4.41
CA ALA A 159 5.60 -12.42 -4.90
C ALA A 159 5.53 -11.00 -4.32
N LEU A 160 6.71 -10.47 -4.02
CA LEU A 160 6.89 -9.09 -3.64
C LEU A 160 6.45 -8.12 -4.75
N GLY A 161 5.64 -7.13 -4.39
CA GLY A 161 5.00 -6.16 -5.28
C GLY A 161 3.60 -6.57 -5.77
N CYS A 162 3.00 -7.60 -5.16
CA CYS A 162 1.64 -8.07 -5.47
C CYS A 162 0.64 -7.78 -4.34
N SER A 163 1.11 -7.28 -3.19
CA SER A 163 0.31 -6.76 -2.10
C SER A 163 0.59 -5.28 -1.87
N GLY A 164 -0.45 -4.54 -1.48
CA GLY A 164 -0.31 -3.15 -1.06
C GLY A 164 0.53 -2.99 0.23
N ALA A 165 0.79 -4.09 0.94
CA ALA A 165 1.65 -4.12 2.13
C ALA A 165 3.12 -4.46 1.83
N ASP A 166 3.47 -4.80 0.59
CA ASP A 166 4.83 -5.24 0.28
C ASP A 166 5.81 -4.07 0.37
N VAL A 167 6.95 -4.27 1.05
CA VAL A 167 8.05 -3.29 1.10
C VAL A 167 9.38 -4.00 0.89
N GLN A 168 10.24 -3.43 0.05
CA GLN A 168 11.62 -3.86 -0.11
C GLN A 168 12.47 -2.74 -0.68
N SER A 169 13.69 -2.66 -0.18
CA SER A 169 14.76 -1.84 -0.74
C SER A 169 15.66 -2.74 -1.58
N TYR A 170 15.93 -2.31 -2.82
CA TYR A 170 16.72 -3.08 -3.78
C TYR A 170 18.04 -2.40 -4.14
N GLU A 171 18.19 -1.11 -3.81
CA GLU A 171 19.48 -0.43 -3.85
C GLU A 171 19.58 0.54 -2.68
N ILE A 172 20.59 0.33 -1.85
CA ILE A 172 21.00 1.21 -0.76
C ILE A 172 22.46 1.56 -1.02
N ASP A 173 22.83 2.83 -0.92
CA ASP A 173 24.21 3.24 -1.11
C ASP A 173 25.07 3.01 0.15
N ALA A 174 26.37 3.29 0.05
CA ALA A 174 27.30 3.07 1.17
C ALA A 174 27.02 3.94 2.40
N ASN A 175 26.20 5.00 2.27
CA ASN A 175 25.80 5.88 3.37
C ASN A 175 24.46 5.45 4.00
N GLY A 176 23.85 4.37 3.51
CA GLY A 176 22.55 3.89 3.99
C GLY A 176 21.35 4.57 3.34
N ASN A 177 21.54 5.39 2.30
CA ASN A 177 20.43 6.05 1.63
C ASN A 177 19.71 5.09 0.68
N HIS A 178 18.37 5.10 0.69
CA HIS A 178 17.59 4.37 -0.32
C HIS A 178 17.79 5.00 -1.68
N ARG A 179 18.37 4.29 -2.64
CA ARG A 179 18.34 4.72 -4.05
C ARG A 179 17.11 4.22 -4.76
N LYS A 180 16.64 3.05 -4.37
CA LYS A 180 15.61 2.32 -5.08
C LYS A 180 14.89 1.38 -4.12
N PHE A 181 13.60 1.61 -3.95
CA PHE A 181 12.74 0.84 -3.05
C PHE A 181 11.30 0.81 -3.58
N TYR A 182 10.47 -0.06 -3.06
CA TYR A 182 9.04 -0.02 -3.35
C TYR A 182 8.24 -0.13 -2.06
N THR A 183 7.06 0.47 -2.06
CA THR A 183 6.10 0.45 -0.96
C THR A 183 4.71 0.20 -1.53
N GLY A 184 4.09 -0.92 -1.16
CA GLY A 184 2.87 -1.41 -1.77
C GLY A 184 3.02 -1.57 -3.28
N PHE A 185 2.16 -0.87 -4.03
CA PHE A 185 2.15 -0.91 -5.50
C PHE A 185 2.99 0.19 -6.17
N SER A 186 3.77 0.96 -5.40
CA SER A 186 4.58 2.05 -5.93
C SER A 186 6.06 1.72 -5.85
N ARG A 187 6.77 1.89 -6.97
CA ARG A 187 8.23 1.87 -7.01
C ARG A 187 8.76 3.28 -6.96
N TYR A 188 9.81 3.45 -6.17
CA TYR A 188 10.52 4.69 -5.98
C TYR A 188 11.97 4.54 -6.41
N ARG A 189 12.49 5.61 -7.02
CA ARG A 189 13.91 5.80 -7.26
C ARG A 189 14.29 7.22 -6.85
N LEU A 190 15.35 7.35 -6.06
CA LEU A 190 15.85 8.60 -5.52
C LEU A 190 17.22 8.91 -6.13
N GLU A 191 17.41 10.16 -6.52
CA GLU A 191 18.70 10.68 -6.94
C GLU A 191 19.22 11.64 -5.86
N TYR A 192 20.51 11.53 -5.57
CA TYR A 192 21.17 12.30 -4.52
C TYR A 192 22.21 13.24 -5.11
N ARG A 193 22.39 14.40 -4.49
CA ARG A 193 23.47 15.32 -4.82
C ARG A 193 24.82 14.67 -4.46
N ALA A 194 25.78 14.73 -5.38
CA ALA A 194 27.10 14.16 -5.16
C ALA A 194 27.78 14.78 -3.93
N GLY A 195 28.36 13.93 -3.08
CA GLY A 195 29.03 14.34 -1.84
C GLY A 195 28.10 14.68 -0.68
N THR A 196 26.78 14.53 -0.81
CA THR A 196 25.81 14.75 0.27
C THR A 196 24.76 13.62 0.33
N ASN A 197 23.89 13.64 1.33
CA ASN A 197 22.72 12.76 1.43
C ASN A 197 21.42 13.47 1.01
N GLN A 198 21.52 14.60 0.30
CA GLN A 198 20.36 15.39 -0.12
C GLN A 198 19.75 14.82 -1.40
N ILE A 199 18.44 14.57 -1.37
CA ILE A 199 17.69 14.11 -2.54
C ILE A 199 17.50 15.29 -3.51
N THR A 200 17.80 15.10 -4.78
CA THR A 200 17.53 16.11 -5.82
C THR A 200 16.28 15.79 -6.62
N LYS A 201 16.01 14.50 -6.84
CA LYS A 201 14.85 14.02 -7.59
C LYS A 201 14.29 12.74 -7.00
N LEU A 202 12.98 12.62 -7.07
CA LEU A 202 12.23 11.41 -6.75
C LEU A 202 11.45 10.97 -7.99
N TYR A 203 11.53 9.69 -8.30
CA TYR A 203 10.79 9.05 -9.38
C TYR A 203 9.80 8.07 -8.78
N ARG A 204 8.56 8.08 -9.27
CA ARG A 204 7.49 7.19 -8.78
C ARG A 204 6.81 6.48 -9.95
N GLN A 205 6.64 5.17 -9.83
CA GLN A 205 5.91 4.36 -10.79
C GLN A 205 4.85 3.51 -10.08
N HIS A 206 3.60 3.59 -10.53
CA HIS A 206 2.47 2.81 -9.98
C HIS A 206 2.24 1.53 -10.79
N PHE A 207 2.00 0.40 -10.11
CA PHE A 207 1.82 -0.93 -10.71
C PHE A 207 0.36 -1.43 -10.69
N ASP A 208 -0.55 -0.71 -10.04
CA ASP A 208 -1.98 -1.03 -9.99
C ASP A 208 -2.75 -0.55 -11.23
N ARG A 209 -2.19 0.40 -11.99
CA ARG A 209 -2.81 1.02 -13.16
C ARG A 209 -2.28 0.43 -14.46
N VAL A 210 -3.17 0.34 -15.45
CA VAL A 210 -2.86 -0.09 -16.84
C VAL A 210 -1.79 0.79 -17.49
N GLN A 211 -1.51 1.98 -16.95
CA GLN A 211 -0.44 2.87 -17.35
C GLN A 211 0.75 2.79 -16.39
N ARG A 212 1.93 2.50 -16.96
CA ARG A 212 3.21 2.32 -16.26
C ARG A 212 4.12 3.55 -16.40
N THR A 213 3.56 4.75 -16.46
CA THR A 213 4.36 5.97 -16.66
C THR A 213 5.11 6.31 -15.37
N GLU A 214 6.43 6.52 -15.46
CA GLU A 214 7.23 7.00 -14.34
C GLU A 214 7.02 8.51 -14.21
N GLU A 215 6.61 8.97 -13.03
CA GLU A 215 6.50 10.37 -12.66
C GLU A 215 7.83 10.84 -12.08
N GLN A 216 8.21 12.09 -12.35
CA GLN A 216 9.40 12.73 -11.79
C GLN A 216 8.99 13.92 -10.93
N PHE A 217 9.61 14.04 -9.77
CA PHE A 217 9.40 15.11 -8.80
C PHE A 217 10.74 15.71 -8.37
N SER A 218 10.79 17.03 -8.28
CA SER A 218 11.95 17.76 -7.79
C SER A 218 11.90 17.90 -6.27
N MET A 219 13.08 17.96 -5.66
CA MET A 219 13.27 18.27 -4.26
C MET A 219 14.47 19.20 -4.12
N THR A 220 14.29 20.32 -3.42
CA THR A 220 15.33 21.34 -3.28
C THR A 220 15.63 21.61 -1.82
N HIS A 221 16.86 22.04 -1.56
CA HIS A 221 17.40 22.27 -0.23
C HIS A 221 18.07 23.64 -0.18
N ASP A 222 18.05 24.29 0.98
CA ASP A 222 18.80 25.52 1.23
C ASP A 222 20.30 25.25 1.48
N SER A 223 21.03 26.29 1.88
CA SER A 223 22.47 26.22 2.19
C SER A 223 22.78 25.40 3.44
N ASP A 224 21.85 25.34 4.39
CA ASP A 224 22.00 24.62 5.66
C ASP A 224 21.59 23.14 5.51
N GLY A 225 20.98 22.82 4.36
CA GLY A 225 20.57 21.49 3.96
C GLY A 225 19.16 21.12 4.39
N ALA A 226 18.36 22.10 4.81
CA ALA A 226 16.93 21.90 5.05
C ALA A 226 16.17 21.83 3.73
N VAL A 227 15.11 21.01 3.69
CA VAL A 227 14.25 20.88 2.51
C VAL A 227 13.40 22.13 2.34
N ILE A 228 13.45 22.78 1.18
CA ILE A 228 12.65 23.97 0.89
C ILE A 228 11.57 23.75 -0.18
N GLN A 229 11.56 22.58 -0.83
CA GLN A 229 10.54 22.16 -1.79
C GLN A 229 10.48 20.63 -1.87
N ALA A 230 9.29 20.05 -1.99
CA ALA A 230 9.10 18.61 -2.18
C ALA A 230 7.85 18.33 -3.04
N GLU A 231 8.01 18.30 -4.36
CA GLU A 231 6.88 18.25 -5.30
C GLU A 231 6.05 16.98 -5.17
N HIS A 232 6.67 15.85 -4.80
CA HIS A 232 5.99 14.57 -4.59
C HIS A 232 4.97 14.58 -3.44
N LYS A 233 5.03 15.59 -2.56
CA LYS A 233 4.08 15.87 -1.47
C LYS A 233 3.17 17.07 -1.76
N GLY A 234 3.27 17.66 -2.97
CA GLY A 234 2.56 18.89 -3.30
C GLY A 234 3.09 20.13 -2.58
N ILE A 235 4.33 20.09 -2.04
CA ILE A 235 4.93 21.22 -1.33
C ILE A 235 5.70 22.08 -2.32
N LYS A 236 5.25 23.34 -2.48
CA LYS A 236 5.86 24.35 -3.34
C LYS A 236 7.02 25.05 -2.64
N HIS A 237 6.85 25.43 -1.39
CA HIS A 237 7.87 26.12 -0.62
C HIS A 237 7.77 25.82 0.88
N ILE A 238 8.90 25.76 1.58
CA ILE A 238 9.00 25.68 3.05
C ILE A 238 9.86 26.83 3.53
N GLU A 239 9.32 27.62 4.45
CA GLU A 239 10.02 28.69 5.16
C GLU A 239 10.38 28.21 6.58
N TYR A 240 11.57 28.59 7.04
CA TYR A 240 12.07 28.24 8.37
C TYR A 240 12.27 29.50 9.21
N ASP A 241 11.93 29.41 10.48
CA ASP A 241 12.34 30.37 11.49
C ASP A 241 13.88 30.33 11.63
N LYS A 242 14.52 31.49 11.49
CA LYS A 242 15.98 31.61 11.47
C LYS A 242 16.65 31.38 12.83
N LEU A 243 15.91 31.49 13.92
CA LEU A 243 16.45 31.32 15.27
C LEU A 243 16.24 29.89 15.77
N LEU A 244 15.05 29.34 15.53
CA LEU A 244 14.67 28.01 16.00
C LEU A 244 15.00 26.91 14.99
N HIS A 245 15.30 27.25 13.73
CA HIS A 245 15.43 26.32 12.61
C HIS A 245 14.23 25.35 12.54
N ARG A 246 13.02 25.89 12.76
CA ARG A 246 11.75 25.18 12.67
C ARG A 246 10.94 25.71 11.51
N VAL A 247 10.14 24.86 10.88
CA VAL A 247 9.27 25.25 9.77
C VAL A 247 8.24 26.27 10.27
N SER A 248 8.29 27.50 9.80
CA SER A 248 7.34 28.56 10.15
C SER A 248 6.17 28.61 9.18
N LYS A 249 6.38 28.24 7.92
CA LYS A 249 5.34 28.25 6.88
C LYS A 249 5.60 27.22 5.78
N ILE A 250 4.53 26.63 5.26
CA ILE A 250 4.55 25.78 4.05
C ILE A 250 3.56 26.35 3.05
N GLU A 251 4.01 26.57 1.82
CA GLU A 251 3.15 26.85 0.68
C GLU A 251 2.95 25.57 -0.14
N MET A 252 1.68 25.23 -0.38
CA MET A 252 1.30 24.07 -1.17
C MET A 252 1.16 24.45 -2.64
N MET A 253 1.24 23.46 -3.53
CA MET A 253 1.06 23.63 -4.97
C MET A 253 -0.38 24.00 -5.36
N ASP A 254 -1.35 23.71 -4.49
CA ASP A 254 -2.75 24.12 -4.62
C ASP A 254 -3.05 25.47 -3.93
N GLU A 255 -1.98 26.25 -3.65
CA GLU A 255 -2.02 27.60 -3.08
C GLU A 255 -2.46 27.69 -1.62
N ARG A 256 -2.79 26.57 -0.97
CA ARG A 256 -2.98 26.53 0.49
C ARG A 256 -1.70 26.89 1.21
N LYS A 257 -1.83 27.52 2.38
CA LYS A 257 -0.70 27.87 3.25
C LYS A 257 -0.88 27.24 4.62
N LEU A 258 0.20 26.71 5.18
CA LEU A 258 0.24 26.27 6.57
C LEU A 258 1.19 27.17 7.33
N ILE A 259 0.78 27.66 8.49
CA ILE A 259 1.55 28.56 9.34
C ILE A 259 1.71 27.90 10.70
N TYR A 260 2.92 27.98 11.28
CA TYR A 260 3.25 27.36 12.55
C TYR A 260 3.89 28.36 13.50
N GLN A 261 3.65 28.19 14.80
CA GLN A 261 4.37 28.88 15.86
C GLN A 261 4.89 27.88 16.88
N TYR A 262 5.96 28.27 17.56
CA TYR A 262 6.68 27.43 18.50
C TYR A 262 6.97 28.20 19.79
N ASP A 263 7.14 27.48 20.89
CA ASP A 263 7.68 28.04 22.12
C ASP A 263 9.21 28.21 22.04
N VAL A 264 9.81 28.77 23.09
CA VAL A 264 11.26 28.98 23.18
C VAL A 264 12.08 27.68 23.23
N ARG A 265 11.45 26.53 23.46
CA ARG A 265 12.07 25.20 23.42
C ARG A 265 11.95 24.56 22.03
N GLY A 266 11.28 25.21 21.09
CA GLY A 266 11.05 24.71 19.74
C GLY A 266 9.86 23.75 19.64
N GLU A 267 8.99 23.70 20.65
CA GLU A 267 7.77 22.89 20.64
C GLU A 267 6.64 23.62 19.94
N ARG A 268 5.91 22.94 19.03
CA ARG A 268 4.81 23.56 18.29
C ARG A 268 3.66 23.92 19.24
N THR A 269 3.28 25.20 19.26
CA THR A 269 2.20 25.77 20.08
C THR A 269 0.98 26.16 19.28
N PHE A 270 1.13 26.38 17.97
CA PHE A 270 0.04 26.76 17.08
C PHE A 270 0.27 26.25 15.65
N LYS A 271 -0.82 25.91 14.98
CA LYS A 271 -0.90 25.62 13.54
C LYS A 271 -2.14 26.33 12.97
N GLN A 272 -2.00 26.93 11.80
CA GLN A 272 -3.10 27.47 11.02
C GLN A 272 -3.01 26.97 9.57
N VAL A 273 -4.16 26.71 8.97
CA VAL A 273 -4.28 26.40 7.54
C VAL A 273 -5.12 27.49 6.89
N LEU A 274 -4.57 28.08 5.84
CA LEU A 274 -5.25 29.03 4.96
C LEU A 274 -5.55 28.35 3.62
N ASP A 275 -6.71 28.64 3.06
CA ASP A 275 -7.00 28.27 1.68
C ASP A 275 -6.28 29.18 0.67
N LYS A 276 -6.55 28.96 -0.63
CA LYS A 276 -6.01 29.75 -1.73
C LYS A 276 -6.43 31.23 -1.69
N ASP A 277 -7.56 31.53 -1.04
CA ASP A 277 -8.14 32.87 -0.91
C ASP A 277 -7.69 33.55 0.40
N GLU A 278 -6.67 32.98 1.06
CA GLU A 278 -6.10 33.41 2.35
C GLU A 278 -7.10 33.39 3.51
N THR A 279 -8.19 32.62 3.39
CA THR A 279 -9.18 32.44 4.45
C THR A 279 -8.76 31.30 5.36
N VAL A 280 -8.92 31.51 6.68
CA VAL A 280 -8.62 30.49 7.69
C VAL A 280 -9.63 29.35 7.58
N VAL A 281 -9.13 28.14 7.32
CA VAL A 281 -9.97 26.92 7.25
C VAL A 281 -9.83 26.05 8.50
N SER A 282 -8.66 26.09 9.15
CA SER A 282 -8.48 25.43 10.44
C SER A 282 -7.36 26.04 11.28
N GLU A 283 -7.51 25.90 12.59
CA GLU A 283 -6.51 26.26 13.59
C GLU A 283 -6.35 25.13 14.61
N LYS A 284 -5.14 24.99 15.14
CA LYS A 284 -4.86 24.04 16.21
C LYS A 284 -3.91 24.63 17.25
N TYR A 285 -4.33 24.55 18.50
CA TYR A 285 -3.58 25.02 19.67
C TYR A 285 -3.14 23.83 20.51
N TYR A 286 -1.94 23.92 21.10
CA TYR A 286 -1.34 22.81 21.86
C TYR A 286 -0.97 23.28 23.27
N ILE A 287 -1.34 22.47 24.26
CA ILE A 287 -0.88 22.59 25.65
C ILE A 287 0.01 21.39 25.92
N ARG A 288 1.25 21.66 26.33
CA ARG A 288 2.28 20.63 26.53
C ARG A 288 2.74 20.57 27.98
N ASP A 289 3.24 19.41 28.37
CA ASP A 289 3.91 19.24 29.66
C ASP A 289 5.35 19.79 29.64
N ALA A 290 6.08 19.58 30.74
CA ALA A 290 7.47 19.98 30.85
C ALA A 290 8.42 19.22 29.90
N ASN A 291 8.02 18.03 29.44
CA ASN A 291 8.79 17.17 28.54
C ASN A 291 8.43 17.36 27.05
N GLY A 292 7.48 18.26 26.75
CA GLY A 292 7.03 18.52 25.38
C GLY A 292 5.87 17.63 24.90
N LEU A 293 5.37 16.71 25.74
CA LEU A 293 4.20 15.88 25.39
C LEU A 293 2.93 16.74 25.35
N VAL A 294 2.10 16.55 24.33
CA VAL A 294 0.83 17.29 24.21
C VAL A 294 -0.17 16.74 25.20
N LEU A 295 -0.46 17.48 26.27
CA LEU A 295 -1.49 17.12 27.26
C LEU A 295 -2.90 17.42 26.74
N MET A 296 -3.04 18.48 25.95
CA MET A 296 -4.31 18.86 25.36
C MET A 296 -4.09 19.55 24.02
N ASP A 297 -4.98 19.30 23.06
CA ASP A 297 -5.12 20.15 21.90
C ASP A 297 -6.55 20.66 21.72
N MET A 298 -6.65 21.79 21.03
CA MET A 298 -7.91 22.37 20.58
C MET A 298 -7.81 22.55 19.07
N ASP A 299 -8.64 21.81 18.35
CA ASP A 299 -8.74 21.80 16.89
C ASP A 299 -10.01 22.56 16.49
N MET A 300 -9.86 23.59 15.67
CA MET A 300 -10.91 24.50 15.26
C MET A 300 -11.04 24.43 13.74
N THR A 301 -12.22 24.09 13.22
CA THR A 301 -12.49 24.02 11.78
C THR A 301 -13.56 25.03 11.39
N TYR A 302 -13.28 25.83 10.37
CA TYR A 302 -14.15 26.90 9.90
C TYR A 302 -14.88 26.43 8.64
N LEU A 303 -16.16 26.06 8.79
CA LEU A 303 -16.99 25.56 7.69
C LEU A 303 -17.55 26.69 6.81
N ALA A 304 -17.77 27.86 7.40
CA ALA A 304 -18.24 29.07 6.73
C ALA A 304 -17.64 30.31 7.42
N GLN A 305 -17.43 31.38 6.65
CA GLN A 305 -16.68 32.57 7.08
C GLN A 305 -17.38 33.37 8.21
N ASP A 306 -18.70 33.22 8.34
CA ASP A 306 -19.54 33.95 9.31
C ASP A 306 -20.09 33.07 10.45
N GLU A 307 -19.72 31.79 10.50
CA GLU A 307 -20.17 30.87 11.55
C GLU A 307 -19.08 30.66 12.61
N SER A 308 -19.52 30.29 13.83
CA SER A 308 -18.56 29.86 14.85
C SER A 308 -17.87 28.57 14.39
N PRO A 309 -16.56 28.43 14.62
CA PRO A 309 -15.84 27.21 14.23
C PRO A 309 -16.38 26.01 14.99
N ASP A 310 -16.30 24.84 14.36
CA ASP A 310 -16.42 23.57 15.07
C ASP A 310 -15.17 23.38 15.92
N VAL A 311 -15.34 23.27 17.23
CA VAL A 311 -14.24 23.21 18.21
C VAL A 311 -14.19 21.83 18.83
N ARG A 312 -13.05 21.15 18.67
CA ARG A 312 -12.78 19.86 19.25
C ARG A 312 -11.60 19.94 20.21
N VAL A 313 -11.88 19.71 21.49
CA VAL A 313 -10.86 19.63 22.54
C VAL A 313 -10.55 18.17 22.84
N THR A 314 -9.27 17.82 22.84
CA THR A 314 -8.80 16.48 23.19
C THR A 314 -7.81 16.57 24.34
N SER A 315 -8.03 15.83 25.42
CA SER A 315 -7.06 15.65 26.51
C SER A 315 -6.39 14.29 26.39
N TYR A 316 -5.07 14.24 26.36
CA TYR A 316 -4.30 13.01 26.16
C TYR A 316 -3.80 12.44 27.48
N ILE A 317 -3.81 11.12 27.59
CA ILE A 317 -3.35 10.38 28.77
C ILE A 317 -2.13 9.54 28.37
N TYR A 318 -1.03 9.76 29.07
CA TYR A 318 0.22 9.05 28.87
C TYR A 318 0.58 8.21 30.08
N LYS A 319 1.27 7.10 29.81
CA LYS A 319 2.02 6.33 30.81
C LYS A 319 3.44 6.16 30.29
N ASP A 320 4.44 6.57 31.06
CA ASP A 320 5.85 6.44 30.69
C ASP A 320 6.16 6.99 29.27
N GLN A 321 5.58 8.15 28.93
CA GLN A 321 5.63 8.82 27.61
C GLN A 321 4.85 8.14 26.47
N GLN A 322 4.25 6.97 26.71
CA GLN A 322 3.42 6.28 25.72
C GLN A 322 1.96 6.73 25.82
N LEU A 323 1.35 7.07 24.69
CA LEU A 323 -0.08 7.41 24.62
C LEU A 323 -0.92 6.15 24.90
N ILE A 324 -1.71 6.18 25.98
CA ILE A 324 -2.55 5.05 26.40
C ILE A 324 -4.05 5.35 26.30
N GLY A 325 -4.43 6.62 26.14
CA GLY A 325 -5.81 7.01 26.01
C GLY A 325 -5.99 8.50 25.76
N PHE A 326 -7.22 8.91 25.48
CA PHE A 326 -7.61 10.31 25.41
C PHE A 326 -9.07 10.51 25.81
N LEU A 327 -9.39 11.71 26.28
CA LEU A 327 -10.76 12.17 26.48
C LEU A 327 -11.15 13.16 25.38
N ARG A 328 -12.35 12.97 24.85
CA ARG A 328 -12.99 13.88 23.90
C ARG A 328 -14.51 13.77 24.08
N ASN A 329 -15.21 14.90 24.15
CA ASN A 329 -16.67 14.93 24.34
C ASN A 329 -17.13 14.07 25.54
N ASP A 330 -16.43 14.21 26.68
CA ASP A 330 -16.64 13.45 27.93
C ASP A 330 -16.58 11.92 27.80
N LYS A 331 -16.00 11.42 26.72
CA LYS A 331 -15.81 9.99 26.45
C LYS A 331 -14.33 9.64 26.52
N LEU A 332 -14.04 8.54 27.19
CA LEU A 332 -12.70 7.97 27.27
C LEU A 332 -12.49 6.97 26.12
N TYR A 333 -11.37 7.15 25.43
CA TYR A 333 -10.91 6.26 24.38
C TYR A 333 -9.58 5.65 24.82
N ALA A 334 -9.48 4.33 24.79
CA ALA A 334 -8.24 3.61 25.05
C ALA A 334 -7.44 3.47 23.75
N VAL A 335 -6.12 3.65 23.83
CA VAL A 335 -5.20 3.59 22.69
C VAL A 335 -4.29 2.38 22.86
N ILE A 336 -4.21 1.55 21.83
CA ILE A 336 -3.28 0.43 21.75
C ILE A 336 -2.23 0.77 20.71
N THR A 337 -0.96 0.74 21.11
CA THR A 337 0.18 1.05 20.27
C THR A 337 1.08 -0.16 20.06
N ASP A 338 1.93 -0.12 19.03
CA ASP A 338 2.99 -1.10 18.84
C ASP A 338 4.25 -0.77 19.65
N HIS A 339 5.29 -1.59 19.48
CA HIS A 339 6.58 -1.45 20.16
C HIS A 339 7.33 -0.12 19.89
N GLU A 340 6.99 0.59 18.81
CA GLU A 340 7.56 1.89 18.46
C GLU A 340 6.65 3.04 18.93
N GLY A 341 5.54 2.73 19.62
CA GLY A 341 4.56 3.72 20.06
C GLY A 341 3.59 4.17 18.96
N SER A 342 3.55 3.48 17.80
CA SER A 342 2.60 3.81 16.74
C SER A 342 1.20 3.35 17.11
N VAL A 343 0.18 4.21 17.01
CA VAL A 343 -1.20 3.85 17.32
C VAL A 343 -1.74 2.80 16.33
N ARG A 344 -2.15 1.64 16.82
CA ARG A 344 -2.71 0.55 16.01
C ARG A 344 -4.22 0.45 16.12
N LEU A 345 -4.76 0.63 17.33
CA LEU A 345 -6.19 0.54 17.60
C LEU A 345 -6.61 1.63 18.59
N VAL A 346 -7.82 2.13 18.39
CA VAL A 346 -8.54 2.94 19.38
C VAL A 346 -9.79 2.15 19.78
N VAL A 347 -9.99 1.97 21.08
CA VAL A 347 -11.06 1.16 21.65
C VAL A 347 -11.93 2.04 22.55
N LYS A 348 -13.24 1.88 22.42
CA LYS A 348 -14.23 2.52 23.29
C LYS A 348 -15.35 1.53 23.58
N ASP A 349 -15.75 1.45 24.85
CA ASP A 349 -16.79 0.53 25.32
C ASP A 349 -16.57 -0.95 24.92
N GLY A 350 -15.31 -1.36 24.81
CA GLY A 350 -14.91 -2.72 24.40
C GLY A 350 -14.87 -2.97 22.89
N GLU A 351 -15.20 -1.97 22.07
CA GLU A 351 -15.21 -2.09 20.61
C GLU A 351 -14.08 -1.27 19.96
N ALA A 352 -13.50 -1.79 18.88
CA ALA A 352 -12.52 -1.06 18.08
C ALA A 352 -13.26 0.00 17.23
N VAL A 353 -13.01 1.27 17.54
CA VAL A 353 -13.66 2.42 16.88
C VAL A 353 -12.78 3.09 15.83
N ALA A 354 -11.45 2.88 15.91
CA ALA A 354 -10.51 3.24 14.86
C ALA A 354 -9.33 2.24 14.81
N ALA A 355 -8.73 2.07 13.63
CA ALA A 355 -7.54 1.25 13.45
C ALA A 355 -6.63 1.80 12.35
N TYR A 356 -5.33 1.60 12.52
CA TYR A 356 -4.30 2.11 11.62
C TYR A 356 -3.23 1.05 11.36
N ASP A 357 -2.97 0.80 10.09
CA ASP A 357 -1.82 0.04 9.64
C ASP A 357 -0.84 0.95 8.91
N TYR A 358 0.44 0.78 9.20
CA TYR A 358 1.52 1.53 8.57
C TYR A 358 2.41 0.62 7.73
N LEU A 359 2.96 1.18 6.66
CA LEU A 359 4.18 0.68 6.05
C LEU A 359 5.38 1.02 6.96
N PRO A 360 6.54 0.36 6.79
CA PRO A 360 7.67 0.48 7.69
C PRO A 360 8.23 1.90 7.89
N TYR A 361 7.96 2.84 6.97
CA TYR A 361 8.40 4.23 7.05
C TYR A 361 7.25 5.23 7.34
N GLY A 362 6.20 4.75 8.01
CA GLY A 362 5.13 5.58 8.54
C GLY A 362 4.02 5.98 7.58
N GLN A 363 4.09 5.54 6.31
CA GLN A 363 2.95 5.72 5.40
C GLN A 363 1.74 4.93 5.92
N ILE A 364 0.59 5.58 6.03
CA ILE A 364 -0.66 4.90 6.42
C ILE A 364 -1.07 3.97 5.26
N PHE A 365 -1.03 2.68 5.53
CA PHE A 365 -1.44 1.63 4.60
C PHE A 365 -2.95 1.42 4.61
N ARG A 366 -3.55 1.33 5.81
CA ARG A 366 -5.00 1.20 5.99
C ARG A 366 -5.45 2.04 7.17
N ARG A 367 -6.65 2.61 7.04
CA ARG A 367 -7.36 3.32 8.10
C ARG A 367 -8.78 2.77 8.17
N PHE A 368 -9.23 2.52 9.38
CA PHE A 368 -10.61 2.17 9.70
C PHE A 368 -11.12 3.14 10.76
N GLY A 369 -12.40 3.50 10.69
CA GLY A 369 -13.06 4.37 11.67
C GLY A 369 -14.56 4.23 11.58
N THR A 370 -15.20 3.84 12.69
CA THR A 370 -16.67 3.84 12.86
C THR A 370 -17.14 5.00 13.74
N ASP A 371 -16.24 5.58 14.53
CA ASP A 371 -16.47 6.79 15.33
C ASP A 371 -15.54 7.90 14.81
N PHE A 372 -16.10 9.04 14.39
CA PHE A 372 -15.30 10.21 14.00
C PHE A 372 -14.50 10.78 15.17
N ASP A 373 -15.06 10.74 16.38
CA ASP A 373 -14.38 11.17 17.61
C ASP A 373 -13.29 10.18 18.05
N GLY A 374 -13.35 8.93 17.60
CA GLY A 374 -12.33 7.92 17.88
C GLY A 374 -11.04 8.09 17.07
N GLN A 375 -11.00 9.02 16.10
CA GLN A 375 -9.84 9.21 15.23
C GLN A 375 -8.84 10.22 15.80
N LEU A 376 -7.55 9.88 15.70
CA LEU A 376 -6.43 10.65 16.25
C LEU A 376 -5.50 11.21 15.17
N ALA A 377 -4.78 12.28 15.53
CA ALA A 377 -3.68 12.83 14.73
C ALA A 377 -2.32 12.24 15.14
N TYR A 378 -2.11 11.89 16.42
CA TYR A 378 -0.89 11.24 16.92
C TYR A 378 -0.91 9.76 16.52
N LEU A 379 -0.11 9.41 15.52
CA LEU A 379 -0.20 8.14 14.80
C LEU A 379 1.13 7.38 14.86
N TYR A 380 1.92 7.41 13.78
CA TYR A 380 3.17 6.66 13.68
C TYR A 380 4.21 7.19 14.68
N THR A 381 4.82 6.29 15.46
CA THR A 381 5.78 6.60 16.53
C THR A 381 5.29 7.64 17.55
N GLY A 382 3.96 7.74 17.73
CA GLY A 382 3.33 8.73 18.61
C GLY A 382 3.31 10.17 18.06
N GLN A 383 3.79 10.39 16.85
CA GLN A 383 3.93 11.73 16.26
C GLN A 383 2.65 12.18 15.57
N GLU A 384 2.44 13.50 15.55
CA GLU A 384 1.30 14.11 14.88
C GLU A 384 1.43 13.98 13.36
N TRP A 385 0.48 13.29 12.74
CA TRP A 385 0.32 13.20 11.30
C TRP A 385 -0.49 14.39 10.76
N GLU A 386 0.06 15.08 9.77
CA GLU A 386 -0.58 16.23 9.15
C GLU A 386 -1.17 15.84 7.80
N PRO A 387 -2.51 15.79 7.65
CA PRO A 387 -3.16 15.37 6.40
C PRO A 387 -2.83 16.29 5.22
N GLU A 388 -2.56 17.57 5.46
CA GLU A 388 -2.35 18.56 4.41
C GLU A 388 -1.06 18.31 3.63
N THR A 389 -0.01 17.86 4.34
CA THR A 389 1.32 17.60 3.77
C THR A 389 1.67 16.12 3.71
N GLY A 390 0.95 15.28 4.47
CA GLY A 390 1.29 13.88 4.70
C GLY A 390 2.64 13.69 5.39
N LEU A 391 3.07 14.67 6.21
CA LEU A 391 4.27 14.63 7.04
C LEU A 391 3.90 14.35 8.50
N TYR A 392 4.90 14.00 9.29
CA TYR A 392 4.80 13.89 10.75
C TYR A 392 5.59 15.00 11.41
N ASN A 393 5.03 15.61 12.45
CA ASN A 393 5.72 16.58 13.30
C ASN A 393 6.45 15.85 14.44
N TYR A 394 7.78 15.96 14.48
CA TYR A 394 8.66 15.32 15.48
C TYR A 394 9.26 16.35 16.44
#